data_AF-B3CBG1-F1
#
_entry.id   AF-B3CBG1-F1
#
_cell.length_a   1.000
_cell.length_b   1.000
_cell.length_c   1.000
_cell.angle_alpha   90.00
_cell.angle_beta   90.00
_cell.angle_gamma   90.00
#
_symmetry.space_group_name_H-M   'P 1'
#
loop_
_entity.id
_entity.type
_entity.pdbx_description
1 polymer ?
#
loop_
_entity_poly.entity_id
_entity_poly.type
_entity_poly.pdbx_seq_one_letter_code
_entity_poly.pdbx_strand_id
1 'polypeptide(L)'
;MFEDMFPSLGDYDFNDFVLGYRVQIPFRSGRRGKSVIDEAIQFGIELRAMGGSFPYAPCVRLKDLKAADVDEIEVVQRFNTSVETVVWSVGPDGEVIMDFRNLVAATSKPSGSTFFNTDKEYLVTELPQLNIAIYMNKEVNVNSVDFESFDFYLAKADHGPEIHLGGYKPVYDTYPSDNSGLGWDYYYNKKGLIWGLNVPVPMAHVIEKGNFLDAYKDFAAWAMSGGQDKAYWYNGEKNNELLIKAQ
;
A
#
# COMPACT_ATOMS: atom_id res chain seq x y z
N MET A 1 -3.94 -2.44 2.54
CA MET A 1 -5.22 -3.03 2.09
C MET A 1 -6.13 -1.87 1.77
N PHE A 2 -6.82 -1.89 0.64
CA PHE A 2 -7.62 -0.76 0.16
C PHE A 2 -8.96 -1.21 -0.37
N GLU A 3 -9.91 -0.27 -0.32
CA GLU A 3 -11.15 -0.24 -1.08
C GLU A 3 -11.01 0.79 -2.21
N ASP A 4 -11.67 0.58 -3.36
CA ASP A 4 -11.51 1.39 -4.58
C ASP A 4 -12.69 2.33 -4.88
N MET A 5 -13.77 2.24 -4.10
CA MET A 5 -15.02 2.96 -4.36
C MET A 5 -15.09 4.38 -3.78
N PHE A 6 -13.99 4.90 -3.20
CA PHE A 6 -13.97 6.24 -2.60
C PHE A 6 -14.51 7.33 -3.56
N PRO A 7 -15.40 8.25 -3.11
CA PRO A 7 -15.90 8.44 -1.74
C PRO A 7 -17.15 7.63 -1.39
N SER A 8 -17.59 6.74 -2.28
CA SER A 8 -18.69 5.81 -2.00
C SER A 8 -18.23 4.63 -1.16
N LEU A 9 -19.18 3.98 -0.50
CA LEU A 9 -18.93 2.75 0.26
C LEU A 9 -18.95 1.55 -0.69
N GLY A 10 -17.93 0.70 -0.59
CA GLY A 10 -17.85 -0.60 -1.23
C GLY A 10 -18.48 -1.71 -0.40
N ASP A 11 -18.05 -2.93 -0.65
CA ASP A 11 -18.46 -4.13 0.10
C ASP A 11 -17.58 -4.42 1.32
N TYR A 12 -16.50 -3.66 1.52
CA TYR A 12 -15.69 -3.70 2.73
C TYR A 12 -15.05 -5.06 3.00
N ASP A 13 -14.55 -5.72 1.95
CA ASP A 13 -13.69 -6.90 2.07
C ASP A 13 -12.20 -6.54 2.17
N PHE A 14 -11.85 -5.28 1.90
CA PHE A 14 -10.51 -4.68 1.89
C PHE A 14 -9.51 -5.42 0.99
N ASN A 15 -9.98 -6.07 -0.08
CA ASN A 15 -9.12 -6.79 -1.01
C ASN A 15 -8.96 -6.13 -2.39
N ASP A 16 -9.59 -4.96 -2.62
CA ASP A 16 -9.52 -4.27 -3.90
C ASP A 16 -8.07 -4.04 -4.35
N PHE A 17 -7.22 -3.67 -3.39
CA PHE A 17 -5.76 -3.81 -3.49
C PHE A 17 -5.12 -4.24 -2.17
N VAL A 18 -4.33 -5.30 -2.22
CA VAL A 18 -3.56 -5.79 -1.07
C VAL A 18 -2.07 -5.81 -1.43
N LEU A 19 -1.28 -5.12 -0.62
CA LEU A 19 0.16 -5.05 -0.75
C LEU A 19 0.84 -5.59 0.51
N GLY A 20 1.86 -6.41 0.33
CA GLY A 20 2.89 -6.62 1.32
C GLY A 20 4.02 -5.62 1.09
N TYR A 21 4.63 -5.10 2.15
CA TYR A 21 5.81 -4.26 2.00
C TYR A 21 6.79 -4.46 3.16
N ARG A 22 8.05 -4.10 2.90
CA ARG A 22 9.11 -4.05 3.91
C ARG A 22 10.02 -2.88 3.58
N VAL A 23 10.27 -2.04 4.57
CA VAL A 23 11.25 -0.95 4.48
C VAL A 23 12.42 -1.28 5.39
N GLN A 24 13.64 -1.06 4.92
CA GLN A 24 14.84 -1.05 5.75
C GLN A 24 15.66 0.18 5.41
N ILE A 25 15.81 1.06 6.41
CA ILE A 25 16.58 2.29 6.31
C ILE A 25 17.99 2.02 6.85
N PRO A 26 19.06 2.25 6.07
CA PRO A 26 20.42 2.00 6.51
C PRO A 26 20.83 2.98 7.62
N PHE A 27 21.47 2.47 8.67
CA PHE A 27 22.04 3.32 9.71
C PHE A 27 23.50 3.61 9.39
N ARG A 28 23.83 4.82 8.93
CA ARG A 28 25.22 5.20 8.63
C ARG A 28 26.03 5.45 9.91
N SER A 29 26.63 4.39 10.46
CA SER A 29 27.55 4.47 11.60
C SER A 29 29.02 4.60 11.15
N GLY A 30 29.42 5.74 10.57
CA GLY A 30 30.82 6.24 10.48
C GLY A 30 31.95 5.35 9.91
N ARG A 31 31.72 4.06 9.64
CA ARG A 31 32.67 3.09 9.10
C ARG A 31 32.16 2.69 7.73
N ARG A 32 32.95 3.00 6.69
CA ARG A 32 32.69 2.66 5.29
C ARG A 32 32.58 1.13 5.11
N GLY A 33 31.36 0.61 5.12
CA GLY A 33 31.00 -0.65 4.47
C GLY A 33 30.47 -0.36 3.08
N LYS A 34 30.94 -1.09 2.05
CA LYS A 34 30.58 -0.93 0.63
C LYS A 34 29.45 -1.89 0.22
N SER A 35 28.35 -1.92 0.98
CA SER A 35 27.20 -2.78 0.68
C SER A 35 25.98 -1.90 0.43
N VAL A 36 25.11 -2.30 -0.52
CA VAL A 36 23.82 -1.63 -0.79
C VAL A 36 22.98 -1.48 0.50
N ILE A 37 23.10 -2.44 1.42
CA ILE A 37 22.46 -2.46 2.76
C ILE A 37 22.92 -1.30 3.66
N ASP A 38 24.10 -0.71 3.39
CA ASP A 38 24.67 0.40 4.17
C ASP A 38 24.52 1.76 3.45
N GLU A 39 24.11 1.75 2.17
CA GLU A 39 24.18 2.92 1.29
C GLU A 39 22.81 3.40 0.77
N ALA A 40 21.79 2.53 0.72
CA ALA A 40 20.47 2.83 0.17
C ALA A 40 19.32 2.38 1.07
N ILE A 41 18.20 3.10 1.03
CA ILE A 41 16.94 2.63 1.62
C ILE A 41 16.47 1.44 0.79
N GLN A 42 16.22 0.31 1.45
CA GLN A 42 15.68 -0.89 0.81
C GLN A 42 14.16 -0.89 0.98
N PHE A 43 13.45 -0.99 -0.14
CA PHE A 43 12.00 -1.05 -0.19
C PHE A 43 11.54 -2.29 -0.96
N GLY A 44 11.01 -3.28 -0.25
CA GLY A 44 10.34 -4.43 -0.84
C GLY A 44 8.85 -4.19 -0.93
N ILE A 45 8.24 -4.52 -2.06
CA ILE A 45 6.79 -4.48 -2.29
C ILE A 45 6.33 -5.75 -3.01
N GLU A 46 5.23 -6.32 -2.54
CA GLU A 46 4.61 -7.54 -3.05
C GLU A 46 3.13 -7.28 -3.33
N LEU A 47 2.68 -7.56 -4.56
CA LEU A 47 1.27 -7.45 -4.94
C LEU A 47 0.53 -8.74 -4.55
N ARG A 48 -0.31 -8.66 -3.52
CA ARG A 48 -0.96 -9.84 -2.91
C ARG A 48 -2.35 -10.12 -3.46
N ALA A 49 -3.12 -9.07 -3.78
CA ALA A 49 -4.46 -9.21 -4.36
C ALA A 49 -4.86 -7.94 -5.13
N MET A 50 -5.74 -8.11 -6.12
CA MET A 50 -6.43 -7.03 -6.83
C MET A 50 -7.91 -7.43 -7.06
N GLY A 51 -8.79 -7.07 -6.13
CA GLY A 51 -10.26 -7.21 -6.22
C GLY A 51 -10.98 -6.01 -6.84
N GLY A 52 -10.26 -4.91 -7.07
CA GLY A 52 -10.87 -3.66 -7.52
C GLY A 52 -11.34 -3.72 -8.97
N SER A 53 -12.43 -3.00 -9.25
CA SER A 53 -13.00 -2.85 -10.59
C SER A 53 -12.66 -1.50 -11.25
N PHE A 54 -12.20 -0.52 -10.47
CA PHE A 54 -11.79 0.78 -10.99
C PHE A 54 -10.32 0.79 -11.44
N PRO A 55 -9.94 1.65 -12.40
CA PRO A 55 -8.60 1.68 -13.00
C PRO A 55 -7.57 2.38 -12.10
N TYR A 56 -7.51 1.96 -10.85
CA TYR A 56 -6.53 2.39 -9.87
C TYR A 56 -5.24 1.58 -9.97
N ALA A 57 -4.14 2.20 -9.58
CA ALA A 57 -2.87 1.55 -9.34
C ALA A 57 -2.27 2.03 -8.02
N PRO A 58 -1.51 1.17 -7.32
CA PRO A 58 -0.86 1.57 -6.09
C PRO A 58 0.33 2.49 -6.36
N CYS A 59 0.44 3.53 -5.55
CA CYS A 59 1.56 4.46 -5.51
C CYS A 59 2.07 4.58 -4.07
N VAL A 60 3.33 5.02 -3.94
CA VAL A 60 3.95 5.32 -2.65
C VAL A 60 4.56 6.71 -2.71
N ARG A 61 4.05 7.61 -1.88
CA ARG A 61 4.63 8.93 -1.64
C ARG A 61 5.54 8.87 -0.43
N LEU A 62 6.79 9.31 -0.58
CA LEU A 62 7.78 9.39 0.48
C LEU A 62 7.84 10.84 0.99
N LYS A 63 6.91 11.21 1.88
CA LYS A 63 6.63 12.61 2.28
C LYS A 63 7.86 13.41 2.69
N ASP A 64 8.74 12.76 3.45
CA ASP A 64 9.92 13.39 4.05
C ASP A 64 11.19 13.21 3.21
N LEU A 65 11.09 12.54 2.04
CA LEU A 65 12.19 12.37 1.11
C LEU A 65 12.00 13.26 -0.10
N LYS A 66 12.85 14.29 -0.25
CA LYS A 66 12.84 15.15 -1.43
C LYS A 66 13.54 14.47 -2.60
N ALA A 67 12.98 14.60 -3.78
CA ALA A 67 13.57 14.07 -5.00
C ALA A 67 14.96 14.66 -5.30
N ALA A 68 15.20 15.91 -4.87
CA ALA A 68 16.52 16.55 -4.98
C ALA A 68 17.60 15.88 -4.10
N ASP A 69 17.20 15.09 -3.10
CA ASP A 69 18.10 14.37 -2.20
C ASP A 69 18.37 12.92 -2.68
N VAL A 70 17.70 12.49 -3.74
CA VAL A 70 17.84 11.16 -4.35
C VAL A 70 18.80 11.23 -5.52
N ASP A 71 19.75 10.30 -5.55
CA ASP A 71 20.66 10.07 -6.67
C ASP A 71 20.02 9.11 -7.68
N GLU A 72 19.51 7.98 -7.19
CA GLU A 72 18.96 6.92 -8.03
C GLU A 72 17.89 6.09 -7.29
N ILE A 73 16.90 5.60 -8.05
CA ILE A 73 15.95 4.59 -7.61
C ILE A 73 15.95 3.46 -8.64
N GLU A 74 16.32 2.26 -8.21
CA GLU A 74 16.41 1.09 -9.09
C GLU A 74 15.77 -0.16 -8.49
N VAL A 75 15.30 -1.05 -9.35
CA VAL A 75 14.87 -2.41 -8.97
C VAL A 75 16.11 -3.28 -8.89
N VAL A 76 16.48 -3.71 -7.68
CA VAL A 76 17.65 -4.57 -7.46
C VAL A 76 17.31 -6.05 -7.57
N GLN A 77 16.08 -6.45 -7.28
CA GLN A 77 15.59 -7.81 -7.44
C GLN A 77 14.10 -7.81 -7.82
N ARG A 78 13.68 -8.83 -8.57
CA ARG A 78 12.29 -9.08 -8.94
C ARG A 78 11.95 -10.55 -8.84
N PHE A 79 10.70 -10.85 -8.48
CA PHE A 79 10.17 -12.21 -8.42
C PHE A 79 8.80 -12.23 -9.08
N ASN A 80 8.54 -13.25 -9.91
CA ASN A 80 7.24 -13.50 -10.54
C ASN A 80 6.65 -12.31 -11.31
N THR A 81 7.51 -11.45 -11.87
CA THR A 81 7.12 -10.29 -12.67
C THR A 81 8.16 -10.00 -13.75
N SER A 82 7.72 -9.42 -14.86
CA SER A 82 8.58 -8.91 -15.94
C SER A 82 9.02 -7.46 -15.75
N VAL A 83 8.57 -6.79 -14.69
CA VAL A 83 8.94 -5.38 -14.42
C VAL A 83 10.42 -5.27 -14.06
N GLU A 84 11.17 -4.48 -14.82
CA GLU A 84 12.60 -4.26 -14.63
C GLU A 84 12.95 -2.92 -13.99
N THR A 85 12.02 -1.95 -14.02
CA THR A 85 12.21 -0.61 -13.46
C THR A 85 10.97 -0.16 -12.69
N VAL A 86 11.16 0.72 -11.72
CA VAL A 86 10.05 1.43 -11.07
C VAL A 86 9.89 2.79 -11.72
N VAL A 87 8.65 3.18 -12.01
CA VAL A 87 8.35 4.54 -12.47
C VAL A 87 8.30 5.43 -11.24
N TRP A 88 9.02 6.54 -11.26
CA TRP A 88 8.96 7.52 -10.18
C TRP A 88 8.98 8.95 -10.73
N SER A 89 8.45 9.88 -9.94
CA SER A 89 8.33 11.29 -10.30
C SER A 89 8.49 12.19 -9.08
N VAL A 90 8.61 13.50 -9.34
CA VAL A 90 8.63 14.55 -8.32
C VAL A 90 7.19 14.99 -8.06
N GLY A 91 6.74 14.86 -6.82
CA GLY A 91 5.45 15.34 -6.36
C GLY A 91 5.38 16.87 -6.24
N PRO A 92 4.18 17.44 -6.01
CA PRO A 92 3.97 18.88 -5.94
C PRO A 92 4.80 19.59 -4.87
N ASP A 93 5.11 18.92 -3.76
CA ASP A 93 5.91 19.46 -2.66
C ASP A 93 7.39 19.05 -2.78
N GLY A 94 7.82 18.52 -3.94
CA GLY A 94 9.18 18.09 -4.22
C GLY A 94 9.53 16.71 -3.67
N GLU A 95 8.57 15.99 -3.12
CA GLU A 95 8.71 14.64 -2.58
C GLU A 95 8.82 13.56 -3.68
N VAL A 96 9.36 12.40 -3.32
CA VAL A 96 9.42 11.25 -4.24
C VAL A 96 8.08 10.53 -4.28
N ILE A 97 7.60 10.24 -5.49
CA ILE A 97 6.44 9.38 -5.73
C ILE A 97 6.88 8.19 -6.59
N MET A 98 6.65 6.98 -6.12
CA MET A 98 6.81 5.74 -6.89
C MET A 98 5.44 5.23 -7.35
N ASP A 99 5.29 4.96 -8.66
CA ASP A 99 4.08 4.45 -9.30
C ASP A 99 4.27 2.98 -9.72
N PHE A 100 3.41 2.09 -9.19
CA PHE A 100 3.46 0.65 -9.43
C PHE A 100 2.43 0.16 -10.46
N ARG A 101 1.89 1.05 -11.30
CA ARG A 101 0.97 0.67 -12.39
C ARG A 101 1.60 -0.29 -13.40
N ASN A 102 2.92 -0.26 -13.58
CA ASN A 102 3.61 -1.24 -14.41
C ASN A 102 3.61 -2.65 -13.78
N LEU A 103 3.69 -2.76 -12.45
CA LEU A 103 3.54 -4.02 -11.72
C LEU A 103 2.12 -4.58 -11.87
N VAL A 104 1.11 -3.72 -11.77
CA VAL A 104 -0.30 -4.08 -12.05
C VAL A 104 -0.46 -4.58 -13.49
N ALA A 105 0.06 -3.83 -14.47
CA ALA A 105 -0.06 -4.19 -15.89
C ALA A 105 0.68 -5.50 -16.26
N ALA A 106 1.80 -5.80 -15.58
CA ALA A 106 2.56 -7.03 -15.78
C ALA A 106 1.92 -8.25 -15.08
N THR A 107 0.96 -8.03 -14.17
CA THR A 107 0.35 -9.10 -13.38
C THR A 107 -0.85 -9.67 -14.12
N SER A 108 -0.74 -10.94 -14.52
CA SER A 108 -1.82 -11.66 -15.17
C SER A 108 -2.78 -12.27 -14.15
N LYS A 109 -4.08 -12.18 -14.43
CA LYS A 109 -5.12 -12.83 -13.62
C LYS A 109 -5.25 -14.31 -13.99
N PRO A 110 -5.56 -15.20 -13.02
CA PRO A 110 -5.82 -16.61 -13.32
C PRO A 110 -6.94 -16.80 -14.34
N SER A 111 -6.84 -17.83 -15.16
CA SER A 111 -7.89 -18.16 -16.13
C SER A 111 -9.21 -18.46 -15.42
N GLY A 112 -10.29 -17.79 -15.82
CA GLY A 112 -11.61 -17.93 -15.21
C GLY A 112 -11.91 -16.94 -14.08
N SER A 113 -10.92 -16.19 -13.59
CA SER A 113 -11.13 -15.16 -12.57
C SER A 113 -11.17 -13.74 -13.15
N THR A 114 -12.06 -12.90 -12.61
CA THR A 114 -12.09 -11.45 -12.90
C THR A 114 -10.99 -10.68 -12.17
N PHE A 115 -10.54 -11.22 -11.04
CA PHE A 115 -9.67 -10.56 -10.08
C PHE A 115 -8.39 -11.36 -9.85
N PHE A 116 -7.42 -10.75 -9.18
CA PHE A 116 -6.16 -11.40 -8.86
C PHE A 116 -6.17 -11.82 -7.39
N ASN A 117 -6.14 -13.13 -7.15
CA ASN A 117 -5.97 -13.73 -5.82
C ASN A 117 -7.02 -13.33 -4.76
N THR A 118 -8.27 -13.00 -5.14
CA THR A 118 -9.38 -12.72 -4.20
C THR A 118 -10.38 -13.87 -4.07
N ASP A 119 -10.33 -14.85 -4.98
CA ASP A 119 -11.21 -16.02 -4.99
C ASP A 119 -10.43 -17.30 -4.63
N LYS A 120 -11.01 -18.12 -3.74
CA LYS A 120 -10.44 -19.40 -3.29
C LYS A 120 -10.39 -20.46 -4.39
N GLU A 121 -11.22 -20.35 -5.42
CA GLU A 121 -11.16 -21.25 -6.58
C GLU A 121 -10.00 -20.89 -7.53
N TYR A 122 -9.47 -19.66 -7.44
CA TYR A 122 -8.48 -19.09 -8.35
C TYR A 122 -7.26 -18.54 -7.59
N LEU A 123 -6.75 -19.31 -6.62
CA LEU A 123 -5.59 -18.92 -5.81
C LEU A 123 -4.31 -18.80 -6.66
N VAL A 124 -3.47 -17.85 -6.29
CA VAL A 124 -2.15 -17.64 -6.88
C VAL A 124 -1.06 -18.08 -5.90
N THR A 125 -0.07 -18.84 -6.37
CA THR A 125 1.04 -19.37 -5.56
C THR A 125 2.35 -18.61 -5.71
N GLU A 126 2.44 -17.74 -6.71
CA GLU A 126 3.64 -16.97 -7.04
C GLU A 126 3.24 -15.51 -7.15
N LEU A 127 3.51 -14.74 -6.08
CA LEU A 127 3.13 -13.34 -6.01
C LEU A 127 4.21 -12.45 -6.67
N PRO A 128 3.82 -11.46 -7.49
CA PRO A 128 4.71 -10.47 -8.05
C PRO A 128 5.36 -9.62 -6.96
N GLN A 129 6.70 -9.56 -6.93
CA GLN A 129 7.45 -8.78 -5.95
C GLN A 129 8.60 -8.01 -6.61
N LEU A 130 8.84 -6.80 -6.10
CA LEU A 130 10.00 -5.97 -6.40
C LEU A 130 10.75 -5.64 -5.11
N ASN A 131 12.08 -5.73 -5.14
CA ASN A 131 12.96 -5.11 -4.16
C ASN A 131 13.66 -3.93 -4.83
N ILE A 132 13.51 -2.76 -4.22
CA ILE A 132 13.95 -1.47 -4.75
C ILE A 132 15.01 -0.89 -3.81
N ALA A 133 16.07 -0.33 -4.39
CA ALA A 133 17.06 0.45 -3.67
C ALA A 133 16.87 1.93 -4.03
N ILE A 134 16.79 2.78 -3.00
CA ILE A 134 16.75 4.24 -3.13
C ILE A 134 18.07 4.79 -2.61
N TYR A 135 18.93 5.22 -3.53
CA TYR A 135 20.23 5.79 -3.22
C TYR A 135 20.09 7.29 -2.99
N MET A 136 20.60 7.72 -1.84
CA MET A 136 20.64 9.12 -1.46
C MET A 136 21.88 9.80 -2.04
N ASN A 137 21.74 11.07 -2.42
CA ASN A 137 22.87 11.92 -2.76
C ASN A 137 23.90 11.90 -1.62
N LYS A 138 25.19 11.83 -1.98
CA LYS A 138 26.30 11.57 -1.03
C LYS A 138 26.39 12.54 0.14
N GLU A 139 25.83 13.74 -0.02
CA GLU A 139 25.81 14.82 0.97
C GLU A 139 24.64 14.73 1.96
N VAL A 140 23.65 13.86 1.71
CA VAL A 140 22.44 13.73 2.53
C VAL A 140 22.59 12.58 3.53
N ASN A 141 22.23 12.84 4.78
CA ASN A 141 22.20 11.82 5.82
C ASN A 141 20.89 11.03 5.75
N VAL A 142 20.97 9.73 5.42
CA VAL A 142 19.82 8.83 5.29
C VAL A 142 19.00 8.70 6.59
N ASN A 143 19.60 9.01 7.74
CA ASN A 143 18.92 8.96 9.05
C ASN A 143 17.79 10.00 9.21
N SER A 144 17.56 10.89 8.25
CA SER A 144 16.44 11.84 8.28
C SER A 144 15.11 11.26 7.79
N VAL A 145 15.10 10.06 7.19
CA VAL A 145 13.87 9.42 6.70
C VAL A 145 13.22 8.61 7.81
N ASP A 146 11.96 8.92 8.11
CA ASP A 146 11.13 8.17 9.07
C ASP A 146 10.23 7.16 8.33
N PHE A 147 9.91 6.03 8.96
CA PHE A 147 8.95 5.05 8.43
C PHE A 147 7.54 5.65 8.27
N GLU A 148 7.18 6.64 9.09
CA GLU A 148 5.90 7.36 8.98
C GLU A 148 5.79 8.24 7.71
N SER A 149 6.89 8.39 6.97
CA SER A 149 6.93 9.12 5.70
C SER A 149 6.26 8.38 4.54
N PHE A 150 6.07 7.06 4.65
CA PHE A 150 5.51 6.23 3.58
C PHE A 150 3.98 6.35 3.56
N ASP A 151 3.49 7.07 2.57
CA ASP A 151 2.08 7.20 2.26
C ASP A 151 1.73 6.30 1.06
N PHE A 152 1.04 5.21 1.35
CA PHE A 152 0.50 4.31 0.34
C PHE A 152 -0.87 4.82 -0.09
N TYR A 153 -1.09 4.88 -1.41
CA TYR A 153 -2.35 5.33 -1.96
C TYR A 153 -2.67 4.70 -3.31
N LEU A 154 -3.92 4.77 -3.72
CA LEU A 154 -4.38 4.38 -5.04
C LEU A 154 -4.55 5.63 -5.92
N ALA A 155 -3.99 5.59 -7.12
CA ALA A 155 -4.05 6.67 -8.10
C ALA A 155 -4.61 6.20 -9.43
N LYS A 156 -5.30 7.10 -10.14
CA LYS A 156 -5.65 6.92 -11.55
C LYS A 156 -4.57 7.52 -12.44
N ALA A 157 -4.42 7.00 -13.65
CA ALA A 157 -3.42 7.47 -14.61
C ALA A 157 -3.61 8.93 -15.06
N ASP A 158 -4.82 9.48 -14.92
CA ASP A 158 -5.17 10.86 -15.26
C ASP A 158 -5.04 11.83 -14.08
N HIS A 159 -4.49 11.38 -12.95
CA HIS A 159 -4.53 12.11 -11.68
C HIS A 159 -5.96 12.52 -11.29
N GLY A 160 -6.95 11.66 -11.53
CA GLY A 160 -8.28 11.79 -10.93
C GLY A 160 -8.25 11.56 -9.41
N PRO A 161 -9.42 11.33 -8.77
CA PRO A 161 -9.48 11.17 -7.33
C PRO A 161 -8.63 10.03 -6.79
N GLU A 162 -7.73 10.36 -5.87
CA GLU A 162 -6.81 9.45 -5.17
C GLU A 162 -7.48 8.85 -3.93
N ILE A 163 -6.97 7.71 -3.46
CA ILE A 163 -7.47 7.02 -2.25
C ILE A 163 -6.29 6.72 -1.33
N HIS A 164 -6.19 7.40 -0.19
CA HIS A 164 -5.12 7.19 0.78
C HIS A 164 -5.61 6.48 2.04
N LEU A 165 -4.66 6.14 2.92
CA LEU A 165 -4.97 5.84 4.31
C LEU A 165 -5.61 7.07 4.99
N GLY A 166 -6.44 6.81 6.01
CA GLY A 166 -7.09 7.87 6.78
C GLY A 166 -6.10 8.87 7.38
N GLY A 167 -6.37 10.17 7.21
CA GLY A 167 -5.58 11.28 7.76
C GLY A 167 -4.44 11.76 6.86
N TYR A 168 -4.20 11.12 5.72
CA TYR A 168 -3.24 11.59 4.73
C TYR A 168 -3.92 12.58 3.76
N LYS A 169 -3.30 13.72 3.51
CA LYS A 169 -3.74 14.67 2.48
C LYS A 169 -3.48 14.08 1.08
N PRO A 170 -4.38 14.27 0.08
CA PRO A 170 -4.10 13.92 -1.31
C PRO A 170 -2.77 14.52 -1.82
N VAL A 171 -2.16 13.88 -2.81
CA VAL A 171 -0.94 14.39 -3.45
C VAL A 171 -1.28 15.58 -4.34
N TYR A 172 -2.20 15.41 -5.29
CA TYR A 172 -2.51 16.43 -6.31
C TYR A 172 -3.77 17.26 -5.99
N ASP A 173 -4.26 17.22 -4.75
CA ASP A 173 -5.51 17.86 -4.31
C ASP A 173 -6.74 17.46 -5.16
N THR A 174 -6.73 16.24 -5.68
CA THR A 174 -7.75 15.72 -6.59
C THR A 174 -8.95 15.17 -5.83
N TYR A 175 -9.44 15.92 -4.84
CA TYR A 175 -10.55 15.46 -4.02
C TYR A 175 -11.87 15.36 -4.81
N PRO A 176 -12.76 14.42 -4.48
CA PRO A 176 -14.07 14.34 -5.11
C PRO A 176 -14.84 15.65 -4.97
N SER A 177 -15.50 16.08 -6.04
CA SER A 177 -16.30 17.31 -6.06
C SER A 177 -17.49 17.25 -5.10
N ASP A 178 -18.12 16.07 -4.98
CA ASP A 178 -19.05 15.77 -3.88
C ASP A 178 -18.31 15.10 -2.74
N ASN A 179 -18.06 15.89 -1.69
CA ASN A 179 -17.45 15.44 -0.43
C ASN A 179 -18.45 15.47 0.74
N SER A 180 -19.76 15.59 0.46
CA SER A 180 -20.78 15.77 1.50
C SER A 180 -20.89 14.59 2.47
N GLY A 181 -20.43 13.40 2.07
CA GLY A 181 -20.35 12.20 2.91
C GLY A 181 -19.05 12.06 3.73
N LEU A 182 -18.06 12.92 3.48
CA LEU A 182 -16.75 12.84 4.11
C LEU A 182 -16.75 13.44 5.52
N GLY A 183 -15.83 12.92 6.32
CA GLY A 183 -15.75 13.10 7.76
C GLY A 183 -14.93 14.31 8.17
N TRP A 184 -14.36 14.22 9.36
CA TRP A 184 -13.63 15.30 10.02
C TRP A 184 -12.20 15.49 9.48
N ASP A 185 -11.67 14.49 8.78
CA ASP A 185 -10.32 14.48 8.20
C ASP A 185 -10.34 13.68 6.89
N TYR A 186 -9.23 13.72 6.16
CA TYR A 186 -9.09 13.10 4.85
C TYR A 186 -9.31 11.58 4.92
N TYR A 187 -10.10 11.07 3.98
CA TYR A 187 -10.34 9.63 3.79
C TYR A 187 -11.05 8.94 4.97
N TYR A 188 -11.79 9.73 5.75
CA TYR A 188 -12.82 9.25 6.66
C TYR A 188 -14.20 9.65 6.13
N ASN A 189 -15.21 8.80 6.33
CA ASN A 189 -16.60 9.25 6.20
C ASN A 189 -17.11 9.84 7.52
N LYS A 190 -18.33 10.38 7.51
CA LYS A 190 -18.99 10.93 8.73
C LYS A 190 -19.13 9.95 9.90
N LYS A 191 -19.03 8.64 9.65
CA LYS A 191 -19.07 7.58 10.67
C LYS A 191 -17.68 7.05 11.05
N GLY A 192 -16.61 7.63 10.51
CA GLY A 192 -15.23 7.18 10.74
C GLY A 192 -14.82 5.93 9.96
N LEU A 193 -15.59 5.51 8.95
CA LEU A 193 -15.13 4.44 8.05
C LEU A 193 -14.01 4.95 7.14
N ILE A 194 -13.10 4.04 6.80
CA ILE A 194 -11.88 4.26 6.02
C ILE A 194 -11.96 3.51 4.68
N TRP A 195 -11.07 3.85 3.75
CA TRP A 195 -10.85 3.12 2.50
C TRP A 195 -9.46 2.49 2.41
N GLY A 196 -8.60 2.73 3.39
CA GLY A 196 -7.24 2.21 3.42
C GLY A 196 -6.86 1.78 4.83
N LEU A 197 -6.33 0.55 4.94
CA LEU A 197 -5.90 -0.07 6.18
C LEU A 197 -4.44 -0.55 6.05
N ASN A 198 -3.60 -0.16 7.00
CA ASN A 198 -2.21 -0.60 7.15
C ASN A 198 -2.06 -1.38 8.45
N VAL A 199 -1.50 -2.59 8.38
CA VAL A 199 -1.36 -3.50 9.53
C VAL A 199 0.10 -3.93 9.63
N PRO A 200 0.72 -3.89 10.83
CA PRO A 200 2.16 -4.11 10.99
C PRO A 200 2.59 -5.60 10.95
N VAL A 201 1.76 -6.47 10.37
CA VAL A 201 2.06 -7.90 10.24
C VAL A 201 1.64 -8.42 8.86
N PRO A 202 2.31 -9.47 8.34
CA PRO A 202 1.80 -10.22 7.21
C PRO A 202 0.43 -10.82 7.57
N MET A 203 -0.62 -10.23 7.02
CA MET A 203 -2.01 -10.61 7.27
C MET A 203 -2.61 -11.28 6.04
N ALA A 204 -3.49 -12.26 6.27
CA ALA A 204 -4.35 -12.85 5.25
C ALA A 204 -5.43 -11.87 4.80
N HIS A 205 -5.67 -11.71 3.50
CA HIS A 205 -6.78 -10.87 3.03
C HIS A 205 -8.08 -11.68 2.93
N VAL A 206 -9.19 -10.96 2.93
CA VAL A 206 -10.53 -11.56 2.85
C VAL A 206 -10.83 -11.90 1.40
N ILE A 207 -11.62 -12.95 1.18
CA ILE A 207 -12.13 -13.30 -0.15
C ILE A 207 -13.03 -12.21 -0.71
N GLU A 208 -13.18 -12.19 -2.03
CA GLU A 208 -14.10 -11.31 -2.76
C GLU A 208 -15.51 -11.28 -2.12
N LYS A 209 -16.02 -10.08 -1.81
CA LYS A 209 -17.32 -9.83 -1.14
C LYS A 209 -17.45 -10.43 0.25
N GLY A 210 -16.37 -10.96 0.81
CA GLY A 210 -16.34 -11.47 2.17
C GLY A 210 -16.34 -10.31 3.16
N ASN A 211 -17.29 -10.31 4.09
CA ASN A 211 -17.35 -9.25 5.10
C ASN A 211 -16.12 -9.28 6.02
N PHE A 212 -15.35 -8.19 6.05
CA PHE A 212 -14.14 -8.10 6.87
C PHE A 212 -14.41 -8.26 8.37
N LEU A 213 -15.56 -7.78 8.87
CA LEU A 213 -15.95 -7.95 10.27
C LEU A 213 -16.24 -9.42 10.62
N ASP A 214 -16.68 -10.20 9.63
CA ASP A 214 -16.88 -11.62 9.81
C ASP A 214 -15.58 -12.40 9.74
N ALA A 215 -14.62 -11.94 8.94
CA ALA A 215 -13.29 -12.53 8.84
C ALA A 215 -12.43 -12.25 10.07
N TYR A 216 -12.48 -11.02 10.62
CA TYR A 216 -11.70 -10.56 11.77
C TYR A 216 -12.60 -10.07 12.90
N LYS A 217 -12.94 -10.96 13.85
CA LYS A 217 -14.02 -10.73 14.83
C LYS A 217 -13.75 -9.58 15.80
N ASP A 218 -12.49 -9.29 16.08
CA ASP A 218 -12.08 -8.23 17.01
C ASP A 218 -11.96 -6.84 16.35
N PHE A 219 -12.05 -6.75 15.01
CA PHE A 219 -11.81 -5.50 14.28
C PHE A 219 -12.82 -4.41 14.64
N ALA A 220 -14.11 -4.75 14.77
CA ALA A 220 -15.16 -3.78 15.10
C ALA A 220 -14.92 -3.13 16.47
N ALA A 221 -14.53 -3.90 17.48
CA ALA A 221 -14.22 -3.38 18.81
C ALA A 221 -13.01 -2.44 18.79
N TRP A 222 -11.97 -2.80 18.02
CA TRP A 222 -10.81 -1.94 17.81
C TRP A 222 -11.17 -0.63 17.12
N ALA A 223 -11.91 -0.70 16.00
CA ALA A 223 -12.31 0.49 15.24
C ALA A 223 -13.21 1.43 16.06
N MET A 224 -14.21 0.88 16.78
CA MET A 224 -15.16 1.67 17.58
C MET A 224 -14.54 2.30 18.82
N SER A 225 -13.43 1.75 19.34
CA SER A 225 -12.72 2.30 20.50
C SER A 225 -11.66 3.35 20.13
N GLY A 226 -11.51 3.68 18.85
CA GLY A 226 -10.40 4.53 18.39
C GLY A 226 -9.03 3.87 18.60
N GLY A 227 -8.99 2.54 18.50
CA GLY A 227 -7.78 1.73 18.60
C GLY A 227 -7.30 1.39 20.02
N GLN A 228 -8.07 1.72 21.05
CA GLN A 228 -7.71 1.45 22.45
C GLN A 228 -7.96 -0.01 22.84
N ASP A 229 -9.10 -0.56 22.42
CA ASP A 229 -9.46 -1.96 22.68
C ASP A 229 -8.96 -2.84 21.53
N LYS A 230 -8.63 -4.10 21.85
CA LYS A 230 -8.22 -5.10 20.85
C LYS A 230 -7.11 -4.59 19.90
N ALA A 231 -6.11 -3.89 20.43
CA ALA A 231 -5.00 -3.32 19.64
C ALA A 231 -4.28 -4.33 18.72
N TYR A 232 -4.35 -5.63 19.05
CA TYR A 232 -3.85 -6.75 18.26
C TYR A 232 -4.98 -7.58 17.62
N TRP A 233 -6.10 -6.96 17.23
CA TRP A 233 -7.28 -7.62 16.63
C TRP A 233 -6.92 -8.55 15.48
N TYR A 234 -5.88 -8.18 14.72
CA TYR A 234 -5.31 -8.94 13.61
C TYR A 234 -4.69 -10.29 14.01
N ASN A 235 -4.43 -10.51 15.31
CA ASN A 235 -3.99 -11.77 15.89
C ASN A 235 -5.09 -12.49 16.67
N GLY A 236 -6.29 -11.90 16.76
CA GLY A 236 -7.44 -12.44 17.48
C GLY A 236 -8.17 -13.55 16.72
N GLU A 237 -9.44 -13.76 17.08
CA GLU A 237 -10.30 -14.76 16.46
C GLU A 237 -10.60 -14.42 14.98
N LYS A 238 -10.49 -15.43 14.11
CA LYS A 238 -10.63 -15.30 12.67
C LYS A 238 -11.52 -16.37 12.09
N ASN A 239 -12.33 -16.00 11.11
CA ASN A 239 -13.00 -16.97 10.26
C ASN A 239 -12.10 -17.33 9.06
N ASN A 240 -11.35 -18.43 9.18
CA ASN A 240 -10.45 -18.89 8.11
C ASN A 240 -11.18 -19.28 6.80
N GLU A 241 -12.48 -19.54 6.86
CA GLU A 241 -13.29 -19.81 5.66
C GLU A 241 -13.46 -18.57 4.78
N LEU A 242 -13.23 -17.37 5.31
CA LEU A 242 -13.27 -16.12 4.56
C LEU A 242 -11.87 -15.59 4.18
N LEU A 243 -10.79 -16.28 4.57
CA LEU A 243 -9.43 -15.77 4.41
C LEU A 243 -8.64 -16.50 3.33
N ILE A 244 -7.84 -15.74 2.58
CA ILE A 244 -6.75 -16.21 1.73
C ILE A 244 -5.44 -15.88 2.45
N LYS A 245 -4.65 -16.91 2.75
CA LYS A 245 -3.44 -16.76 3.58
C LYS A 245 -2.38 -15.92 2.85
N ALA A 246 -1.71 -15.06 3.61
CA ALA A 246 -0.41 -14.53 3.21
C ALA A 246 0.58 -15.70 3.08
N GLN A 247 1.30 -15.73 1.97
CA GLN A 247 2.37 -16.71 1.72
C GLN A 247 3.65 -16.27 2.42
#